data_AF-A0A347WEW5-F1
#
_entry.id   AF-A0A347WEW5-F1
#
_cell.length_a   1.000
_cell.length_b   1.000
_cell.length_c   1.000
_cell.angle_alpha   90.00
_cell.angle_beta   90.00
_cell.angle_gamma   90.00
#
_symmetry.space_group_name_H-M   'P 1'
#
loop_
_entity.id
_entity.type
_entity.pdbx_description
1 polymer ?
#
loop_
_entity_poly.entity_id
_entity_poly.type
_entity_poly.pdbx_seq_one_letter_code
_entity_poly.pdbx_strand_id
1 'polypeptide(L)'
;MSGTTTSAGSAASGYQNYILYRTVARTYQPASYIGPDGKTVTPAAITAQPVGYVVATQLLSSLSGITVPAGFAYAPDAAGTYPVGSTYTPPAAS
;
A
#
# COMPACT_ATOMS: atom_id res chain seq x y z
N MET A 1 13.37 21.94 34.68
CA MET A 1 12.07 21.99 33.97
C MET A 1 11.96 20.76 33.10
N SER A 2 11.31 19.70 33.61
CA SER A 2 10.96 18.52 32.81
C SER A 2 9.73 18.87 31.98
N GLY A 3 9.85 18.82 30.66
CA GLY A 3 8.74 18.97 29.73
C GLY A 3 8.49 17.66 29.00
N THR A 4 7.60 16.82 29.52
CA THR A 4 7.06 15.68 28.79
C THR A 4 6.01 16.22 27.83
N THR A 5 6.32 16.33 26.54
CA THR A 5 5.31 16.58 25.51
C THR A 5 4.83 15.24 24.96
N THR A 6 3.88 14.63 25.66
CA THR A 6 3.04 13.60 25.04
C THR A 6 2.09 14.32 24.11
N SER A 7 2.40 14.38 22.81
CA SER A 7 1.39 14.72 21.81
C SER A 7 0.46 13.51 21.66
N ALA A 8 -0.50 13.36 22.56
CA ALA A 8 -1.69 12.58 22.26
C ALA A 8 -2.51 13.42 21.28
N GLY A 9 -2.27 13.21 19.99
CA GLY A 9 -3.14 13.72 18.94
C GLY A 9 -4.55 13.20 19.21
N SER A 10 -5.41 14.05 19.76
CA SER A 10 -6.84 13.78 19.83
C SER A 10 -7.36 13.79 18.39
N ALA A 11 -7.44 12.61 17.77
CA ALA A 11 -8.33 12.45 16.64
C ALA A 11 -9.72 12.83 17.16
N ALA A 12 -10.32 13.88 16.57
CA ALA A 12 -11.73 14.16 16.78
C ALA A 12 -12.48 12.83 16.59
N SER A 13 -13.37 12.49 17.52
CA SER A 13 -13.98 11.15 17.74
C SER A 13 -14.71 10.50 16.55
N GLY A 14 -14.55 11.02 15.32
CA GLY A 14 -15.08 10.44 14.09
C GLY A 14 -14.08 10.32 12.95
N TYR A 15 -12.77 10.56 13.13
CA TYR A 15 -11.75 10.36 12.10
C TYR A 15 -10.73 9.30 12.50
N GLN A 16 -10.31 8.48 11.54
CA GLN A 16 -9.27 7.47 11.73
C GLN A 16 -8.36 7.38 10.50
N ASN A 17 -7.11 6.98 10.71
CA ASN A 17 -6.17 6.78 9.63
C ASN A 17 -6.47 5.47 8.90
N TYR A 18 -6.43 5.52 7.58
CA TYR A 18 -6.59 4.38 6.69
C TYR A 18 -5.39 4.29 5.75
N ILE A 19 -4.98 3.07 5.44
CA ILE A 19 -4.07 2.77 4.35
C ILE A 19 -4.86 2.31 3.14
N LEU A 20 -4.45 2.74 1.94
CA LEU A 20 -4.83 2.13 0.68
C LEU A 20 -3.68 1.22 0.25
N TYR A 21 -3.95 -0.06 0.08
CA TYR A 21 -2.93 -1.06 -0.27
C TYR A 21 -3.34 -1.88 -1.49
N ARG A 22 -2.36 -2.51 -2.13
CA ARG A 22 -2.59 -3.43 -3.26
C ARG A 22 -3.12 -4.77 -2.79
N THR A 23 -4.24 -5.23 -3.33
CA THR A 23 -4.72 -6.62 -3.17
C THR A 23 -4.17 -7.55 -4.26
N VAL A 24 -3.63 -6.99 -5.35
CA VAL A 24 -2.93 -7.72 -6.41
C VAL A 24 -1.56 -7.09 -6.66
N ALA A 25 -0.54 -7.91 -6.90
CA ALA A 25 0.79 -7.41 -7.20
C ALA A 25 0.80 -6.62 -8.51
N ARG A 26 1.56 -5.53 -8.56
CA ARG A 26 1.89 -4.85 -9.81
C ARG A 26 3.16 -5.46 -10.38
N THR A 27 3.01 -6.15 -11.49
CA THR A 27 4.13 -6.70 -12.25
C THR A 27 4.46 -5.81 -13.43
N TYR A 28 5.71 -5.87 -13.86
CA TYR A 28 6.22 -5.21 -15.06
C TYR A 28 6.94 -6.24 -15.90
N GLN A 29 6.57 -6.32 -17.18
CA GLN A 29 7.26 -7.15 -18.17
C GLN A 29 8.29 -6.26 -18.87
N PRO A 30 9.60 -6.47 -18.68
CA PRO A 30 10.60 -5.73 -19.44
C PRO A 30 10.48 -6.05 -20.93
N ALA A 31 10.84 -5.06 -21.77
CA ALA A 31 10.87 -5.23 -23.21
C ALA A 31 11.90 -6.31 -23.60
N SER A 32 11.56 -7.09 -24.62
CA SER A 32 12.50 -8.02 -25.24
C SER A 32 13.58 -7.25 -26.01
N TYR A 33 14.76 -7.85 -26.13
CA TYR A 33 15.88 -7.30 -26.90
C TYR A 33 16.60 -8.40 -27.68
N ILE A 34 17.46 -8.02 -28.63
CA ILE A 34 18.30 -8.96 -29.36
C ILE A 34 19.65 -9.08 -28.63
N GLY A 35 19.99 -10.31 -28.25
CA GLY A 35 21.24 -10.63 -27.58
C GLY A 35 22.47 -10.59 -28.50
N PRO A 36 23.68 -10.65 -27.94
CA PRO A 36 24.92 -10.69 -28.72
C PRO A 36 25.04 -11.89 -29.67
N ASP A 37 24.32 -12.97 -29.38
CA ASP A 37 24.21 -14.18 -30.20
C ASP A 37 23.13 -14.07 -31.29
N GLY A 38 22.52 -12.89 -31.46
CA GLY A 38 21.46 -12.63 -32.44
C GLY A 38 20.09 -13.17 -32.06
N LYS A 39 19.90 -13.74 -30.87
CA LYS A 39 18.61 -14.30 -30.43
C LYS A 39 17.77 -13.28 -29.68
N THR A 40 16.45 -13.40 -29.79
CA THR A 40 15.53 -12.63 -28.95
C THR A 40 15.59 -13.13 -27.51
N VAL A 41 15.89 -12.21 -26.60
CA VAL A 41 15.80 -12.43 -25.15
C VAL A 41 14.56 -11.70 -24.64
N THR A 42 13.67 -12.45 -23.99
CA THR A 42 12.52 -11.90 -23.26
C THR A 42 12.80 -12.06 -21.77
N PRO A 43 13.08 -10.97 -21.03
CA PRO A 43 13.31 -11.05 -19.59
C PRO A 43 12.08 -11.58 -18.85
N ALA A 44 12.28 -12.18 -17.67
CA ALA A 44 11.15 -12.53 -16.80
C ALA A 44 10.43 -11.26 -16.31
N ALA A 45 9.12 -11.38 -16.07
CA ALA A 45 8.37 -10.33 -15.40
C ALA A 45 8.91 -10.11 -13.99
N ILE A 46 8.94 -8.84 -13.56
CA ILE A 46 9.36 -8.44 -12.23
C ILE A 46 8.17 -7.91 -11.43
N THR A 47 8.15 -8.16 -10.13
CA THR A 47 7.16 -7.55 -9.23
C THR A 47 7.67 -6.19 -8.78
N ALA A 48 7.04 -5.12 -9.28
CA ALA A 48 7.39 -3.75 -8.89
C ALA A 48 6.77 -3.36 -7.55
N GLN A 49 5.55 -3.83 -7.25
CA GLN A 49 4.86 -3.61 -5.98
C GLN A 49 4.13 -4.91 -5.59
N PRO A 50 4.47 -5.54 -4.45
CA PRO A 50 3.82 -6.78 -4.02
C PRO A 50 2.37 -6.58 -3.58
N VAL A 51 1.64 -7.68 -3.39
CA VAL A 51 0.39 -7.68 -2.60
C VAL A 51 0.70 -7.13 -1.20
N GLY A 52 -0.17 -6.28 -0.68
CA GLY A 52 0.02 -5.60 0.59
C GLY A 52 0.78 -4.28 0.50
N TYR A 53 1.36 -3.92 -0.65
CA TYR A 53 2.09 -2.67 -0.80
C TYR A 53 1.18 -1.46 -0.56
N VAL A 54 1.54 -0.63 0.41
CA VAL A 54 0.80 0.58 0.78
C VAL A 54 1.10 1.70 -0.20
N VAL A 55 0.08 2.20 -0.89
CA VAL A 55 0.21 3.26 -1.90
C VAL A 55 -0.19 4.63 -1.39
N ALA A 56 -1.03 4.71 -0.36
CA ALA A 56 -1.44 5.98 0.25
C ALA A 56 -1.88 5.78 1.70
N THR A 57 -1.82 6.87 2.49
CA THR A 57 -2.44 6.99 3.80
C THR A 57 -3.43 8.16 3.76
N GLN A 58 -4.58 8.01 4.41
CA GLN A 58 -5.65 9.02 4.43
C GLN A 58 -6.35 9.04 5.78
N LEU A 59 -6.59 10.24 6.31
CA LEU A 59 -7.45 10.44 7.47
C LEU A 59 -8.90 10.57 7.00
N LEU A 60 -9.75 9.59 7.33
CA LEU A 60 -11.14 9.55 6.86
C LEU A 60 -12.09 9.32 8.04
N SER A 61 -13.31 9.82 7.92
CA SER A 61 -14.38 9.56 8.90
C SER A 61 -15.28 8.37 8.54
N SER A 62 -15.30 7.98 7.26
CA SER A 62 -16.03 6.81 6.76
C SER A 62 -15.47 6.39 5.40
N LEU A 63 -15.66 5.11 5.05
CA LEU A 63 -15.45 4.59 3.69
C LEU A 63 -16.74 4.60 2.85
N SER A 64 -17.87 4.99 3.43
CA SER A 64 -19.15 5.06 2.72
C SER A 64 -19.07 6.02 1.54
N GLY A 65 -19.53 5.58 0.36
CA GLY A 65 -19.47 6.34 -0.88
C GLY A 65 -18.12 6.31 -1.61
N ILE A 66 -17.10 5.64 -1.06
CA ILE A 66 -15.81 5.46 -1.75
C ILE A 66 -15.84 4.17 -2.58
N THR A 67 -15.74 4.32 -3.89
CA THR A 67 -15.49 3.19 -4.80
C THR A 67 -14.00 2.94 -4.90
N VAL A 68 -13.54 1.78 -4.40
CA VAL A 68 -12.13 1.39 -4.48
C VAL A 68 -11.83 0.80 -5.85
N PRO A 69 -10.79 1.26 -6.57
CA PRO A 69 -10.38 0.65 -7.83
C PRO A 69 -10.00 -0.82 -7.66
N ALA A 70 -10.23 -1.62 -8.71
CA ALA A 70 -9.84 -3.02 -8.72
C ALA A 70 -8.33 -3.20 -8.41
N GLY A 71 -8.02 -4.20 -7.59
CA GLY A 71 -6.65 -4.46 -7.15
C GLY A 71 -6.18 -3.64 -5.96
N PHE A 72 -7.09 -2.90 -5.30
CA PHE A 72 -6.82 -2.16 -4.07
C PHE A 72 -7.88 -2.39 -3.01
N ALA A 73 -7.53 -2.11 -1.74
CA ALA A 73 -8.45 -2.09 -0.62
C ALA A 73 -7.98 -1.10 0.46
N TYR A 74 -8.92 -0.62 1.27
CA TYR A 74 -8.61 0.14 2.47
C TYR A 74 -8.47 -0.78 3.68
N ALA A 75 -7.57 -0.43 4.61
CA ALA A 75 -7.53 -1.01 5.94
C ALA A 75 -7.33 0.10 7.00
N PRO A 76 -7.93 -0.02 8.19
CA PRO A 76 -7.68 0.91 9.27
C PRO A 76 -6.23 0.78 9.76
N ASP A 77 -5.59 1.92 10.03
CA ASP A 77 -4.24 2.01 10.58
C ASP A 77 -4.20 3.03 11.72
N ALA A 78 -4.94 2.72 12.78
CA ALA A 78 -5.08 3.60 13.95
C ALA A 78 -3.74 3.90 14.64
N ALA A 79 -2.76 2.98 14.54
CA ALA A 79 -1.43 3.15 15.11
C ALA A 79 -0.44 3.89 14.18
N GLY A 80 -0.81 4.12 12.92
CA GLY A 80 0.05 4.80 11.95
C GLY A 80 1.31 4.00 11.57
N THR A 81 1.25 2.67 11.67
CA THR A 81 2.43 1.79 11.55
C THR A 81 2.82 1.54 10.09
N TYR A 82 1.95 1.87 9.14
CA TYR A 82 2.09 1.51 7.73
C TYR A 82 2.28 2.74 6.83
N PRO A 83 3.52 3.29 6.74
CA PRO A 83 3.80 4.36 5.80
C PRO A 83 3.69 3.88 4.34
N VAL A 84 3.56 4.81 3.40
CA VAL A 84 3.61 4.50 1.96
C VAL A 84 4.93 3.79 1.63
N GLY A 85 4.85 2.71 0.84
CA GLY A 85 6.01 1.87 0.53
C GLY A 85 6.21 0.68 1.48
N SER A 86 5.54 0.66 2.64
CA SER A 86 5.52 -0.50 3.51
C SER A 86 4.63 -1.62 2.95
N THR A 87 4.71 -2.79 3.57
CA THR A 87 3.86 -3.96 3.23
C THR A 87 2.92 -4.23 4.39
N TYR A 88 1.62 -4.18 4.10
CA TYR A 88 0.56 -4.61 5.00
C TYR A 88 0.17 -6.05 4.68
N THR A 89 0.14 -6.91 5.69
CA THR A 89 -0.38 -8.28 5.56
C THR A 89 -1.82 -8.29 6.07
N PRO A 90 -2.83 -8.44 5.19
CA PRO A 90 -4.21 -8.55 5.63
C PRO A 90 -4.40 -9.78 6.53
N PRO A 91 -5.28 -9.71 7.55
CA PRO A 91 -5.67 -10.90 8.29
C PRO A 91 -6.17 -11.98 7.34
N ALA A 92 -5.88 -13.25 7.65
CA ALA A 92 -6.45 -14.35 6.90
C ALA A 92 -7.99 -14.26 6.92
N ALA A 93 -8.61 -14.39 5.75
CA ALA A 93 -10.06 -14.49 5.67
C ALA A 93 -10.49 -15.74 6.46
N SER A 94 -11.36 -15.55 7.45
CA SER A 94 -12.00 -16.63 8.21
C SER A 94 -13.22 -17.15 7.47
#